data_AF-B6BEB0-F1
#
_entry.id   AF-B6BEB0-F1
#
_cell.length_a   1.000
_cell.length_b   1.000
_cell.length_c   1.000
_cell.angle_alpha   90.00
_cell.angle_beta   90.00
_cell.angle_gamma   90.00
#
_symmetry.space_group_name_H-M   'P 1'
#
loop_
_entity.id
_entity.type
_entity.pdbx_description
1 polymer ?
#
loop_
_entity_poly.entity_id
_entity_poly.type
_entity_poly.pdbx_seq_one_letter_code
_entity_poly.pdbx_strand_id
1 'polypeptide(L)' 'MFFVAVAFTAGIFFERNHQVELCEQSGGQWLRAGFCAKD' A
#
# COMPACT_ATOMS: atom_id res chain seq x y z
N MET A 1 -7.20 -7.87 -22.78
CA MET A 1 -6.93 -8.61 -21.54
C MET A 1 -5.62 -8.19 -20.87
N PHE A 2 -4.52 -8.07 -21.61
CA PHE A 2 -3.23 -7.56 -21.10
C PHE A 2 -3.33 -6.21 -20.36
N PHE A 3 -3.98 -5.20 -20.96
CA PHE A 3 -4.19 -3.90 -20.33
C PHE A 3 -4.99 -3.96 -19.02
N VAL A 4 -5.93 -4.91 -18.90
CA VAL A 4 -6.72 -5.11 -17.68
C VAL A 4 -5.84 -5.68 -16.57
N ALA A 5 -4.98 -6.65 -16.90
CA ALA A 5 -4.02 -7.19 -15.94
C ALA A 5 -3.04 -6.13 -15.44
N VAL A 6 -2.56 -5.25 -16.32
CA VAL A 6 -1.67 -4.13 -15.95
C VAL A 6 -2.40 -3.11 -15.07
N ALA A 7 -3.63 -2.73 -15.42
CA ALA A 7 -4.41 -1.79 -14.61
C ALA A 7 -4.71 -2.37 -13.22
N PHE A 8 -5.02 -3.66 -13.14
CA PHE A 8 -5.30 -4.35 -11.88
C PHE A 8 -4.05 -4.42 -10.98
N THR A 9 -2.90 -4.83 -11.51
CA THR A 9 -1.67 -4.87 -10.72
C THR A 9 -1.21 -3.48 -10.30
N ALA A 10 -1.29 -2.50 -11.19
CA ALA A 10 -0.99 -1.10 -10.87
C ALA A 10 -1.88 -0.57 -9.74
N GLY A 11 -3.19 -0.89 -9.76
CA GLY A 11 -4.12 -0.55 -8.69
C GLY A 11 -3.73 -1.17 -7.34
N ILE A 12 -3.35 -2.45 -7.32
CA ILE A 12 -2.88 -3.12 -6.09
C ILE A 12 -1.65 -2.41 -5.51
N PHE A 13 -0.66 -2.08 -6.35
CA PHE A 13 0.54 -1.39 -5.88
C PHE A 13 0.25 0.03 -5.41
N PHE A 14 -0.64 0.75 -6.10
CA PHE A 14 -1.07 2.09 -5.69
C PHE A 14 -1.74 2.07 -4.32
N GLU A 15 -2.72 1.18 -4.11
CA GLU A 15 -3.43 1.06 -2.83
C GLU A 15 -2.47 0.71 -1.67
N ARG A 16 -1.50 -0.17 -1.93
CA ARG A 16 -0.46 -0.53 -0.96
C ARG A 16 0.43 0.65 -0.59
N ASN A 17 0.92 1.40 -1.58
CA ASN A 17 1.75 2.58 -1.32
C ASN A 17 0.97 3.65 -0.56
N HIS A 18 -0.31 3.83 -0.89
CA HIS A 18 -1.17 4.77 -0.18
C HIS A 18 -1.34 4.38 1.31
N GLN A 19 -1.52 3.10 1.60
CA GLN A 19 -1.59 2.60 2.99
C GLN A 19 -0.28 2.80 3.77
N VAL A 20 0.86 2.61 3.10
CA VAL A 20 2.20 2.87 3.69
C VAL A 20 2.34 4.35 4.05
N GLU A 21 2.03 5.23 3.10
CA GLU A 21 2.13 6.67 3.29
C GLU A 21 1.19 7.17 4.40
N LEU A 22 -0.05 6.68 4.44
CA LEU A 22 -1.00 6.99 5.51
C LEU A 22 -0.49 6.51 6.88
N CYS A 23 0.14 5.35 6.94
CA CYS A 23 0.74 4.84 8.17
C CYS A 23 1.85 5.77 8.66
N GLU A 24 2.78 6.15 7.78
CA GLU A 24 3.87 7.07 8.10
C GLU A 24 3.36 8.45 8.52
N GLN A 25 2.36 9.00 7.82
CA GLN A 25 1.72 10.27 8.17
C GLN A 25 1.02 10.22 9.53
N SER A 26 0.45 9.06 9.89
CA SER A 26 -0.16 8.85 11.21
C SER A 26 0.86 8.72 12.33
N GLY A 27 2.17 8.74 12.04
CA GLY A 27 3.25 8.50 12.99
C GLY A 27 3.41 7.02 13.37
N GLY A 28 2.84 6.12 12.57
CA GLY A 28 3.05 4.68 12.69
C GLY A 28 4.23 4.22 11.82
N GLN A 29 4.70 3.00 12.09
CA GLN A 29 5.72 2.35 11.29
C GLN A 29 5.07 1.27 10.42
N TRP A 30 5.28 1.35 9.10
CA TRP A 30 4.84 0.30 8.20
C TRP A 30 5.73 -0.95 8.40
N LEU A 31 5.13 -2.05 8.87
CA LEU A 31 5.87 -3.28 9.11
C LEU A 31 5.95 -4.13 7.85
N ARG A 32 7.06 -4.87 7.73
CA ARG A 32 7.30 -5.80 6.61
C ARG A 32 6.23 -6.91 6.49
N ALA A 33 5.46 -7.12 7.55
CA ALA A 33 4.30 -8.01 7.58
C ALA A 33 3.05 -7.42 6.88
N GLY A 34 3.13 -6.22 6.32
CA GLY A 34 2.10 -5.62 5.46
C GLY A 34 0.95 -4.96 6.23
N PHE A 35 1.22 -4.51 7.46
CA PHE A 35 0.28 -3.76 8.28
C PHE A 35 0.98 -2.58 8.97
N CYS A 36 0.18 -1.58 9.32
CA CYS A 36 0.64 -0.41 10.07
C CYS A 36 0.70 -0.75 11.56
N ALA A 37 1.84 -0.53 12.21
CA ALA A 37 1.96 -0.55 13.65
C ALA A 37 2.06 0.88 14.18
N LYS A 38 1.12 1.25 15.04
CA LYS A 38 1.07 2.54 15.72
C LYS A 38 0.86 2.26 17.20
N ASP A 39 1.78 2.72 18.04
CA ASP A 39 1.68 2.62 19.50
C ASP A 39 0.52 3.46 20.05
#